data_AF-A0A7C5LP76-F1
#
_entry.id   AF-A0A7C5LP76-F1
#
_cell.length_a   1.000
_cell.length_b   1.000
_cell.length_c   1.000
_cell.angle_alpha   90.00
_cell.angle_beta   90.00
_cell.angle_gamma   90.00
#
_symmetry.space_group_name_H-M   'P 1'
#
loop_
_entity.id
_entity.type
_entity.pdbx_description
1 polymer ?
#
loop_
_entity_poly.entity_id
_entity_poly.type
_entity_poly.pdbx_seq_one_letter_code
_entity_poly.pdbx_strand_id
1 'polypeptide(L)'
;MSYYANKIHSLLGCSLDDAAMIEDIMRNDVLHTVALDWLSEQEFNAAVRKASRLLEQNRADYEAYYAGTRAIFKQMQAAQAKRA
;
A
#
# COMPACT_ATOMS: atom_id res chain seq x y z
N MET A 1 5.17 -9.30 3.19
CA MET A 1 5.23 -7.84 2.89
C MET A 1 6.23 -7.61 1.78
N SER A 2 6.04 -6.56 0.97
CA SER A 2 6.93 -6.24 -0.14
C SER A 2 8.25 -5.63 0.38
N TYR A 3 9.27 -5.62 -0.48
CA TYR A 3 10.51 -4.85 -0.25
C TYR A 3 10.23 -3.35 -0.02
N TYR A 4 9.27 -2.79 -0.76
CA TYR A 4 8.94 -1.37 -0.73
C TYR A 4 8.23 -0.94 0.55
N ALA A 5 7.29 -1.74 1.05
CA ALA A 5 6.65 -1.49 2.34
C ALA A 5 7.67 -1.47 3.47
N ASN A 6 8.67 -2.37 3.46
CA ASN A 6 9.75 -2.33 4.45
C ASN A 6 10.61 -1.06 4.32
N LYS A 7 10.92 -0.62 3.10
CA LYS A 7 11.66 0.62 2.85
C LYS A 7 10.87 1.86 3.33
N ILE A 8 9.56 1.88 3.10
CA ILE A 8 8.65 2.94 3.56
C ILE A 8 8.59 2.98 5.09
N HIS A 9 8.44 1.83 5.73
CA HIS A 9 8.46 1.68 7.18
C HIS A 9 9.75 2.27 7.77
N SER A 10 10.92 1.90 7.23
CA SER A 10 12.21 2.44 7.68
C SER A 10 12.33 3.95 7.44
N LEU A 11 11.74 4.48 6.37
CA LEU A 11 11.81 5.90 6.01
C LEU A 11 10.92 6.80 6.89
N LEU A 12 9.73 6.32 7.25
CA LEU A 12 8.71 7.11 7.97
C LEU A 12 8.56 6.74 9.45
N GLY A 13 9.01 5.55 9.86
CA GLY A 13 8.77 5.02 11.20
C GLY A 13 7.30 4.69 11.48
N CYS A 14 6.47 4.53 10.44
CA CYS A 14 5.05 4.20 10.56
C CYS A 14 4.82 2.69 10.83
N SER A 15 3.57 2.27 11.07
CA SER A 15 3.29 0.84 11.19
C SER A 15 3.50 0.12 9.85
N LEU A 16 3.71 -1.19 9.90
CA LEU A 16 3.84 -2.01 8.69
C LEU A 16 2.56 -2.01 7.85
N ASP A 17 1.39 -1.97 8.49
CA ASP A 17 0.11 -1.87 7.79
C ASP A 17 -0.03 -0.52 7.08
N ASP A 18 0.37 0.57 7.74
CA ASP A 18 0.41 1.90 7.10
C ASP A 18 1.40 1.92 5.93
N ALA A 19 2.58 1.33 6.10
CA ALA A 19 3.58 1.28 5.04
C ALA A 19 3.07 0.52 3.79
N ALA A 20 2.29 -0.54 3.99
CA ALA A 20 1.66 -1.28 2.90
C ALA A 20 0.56 -0.44 2.21
N MET A 21 -0.26 0.29 2.99
CA MET A 21 -1.26 1.20 2.43
C MET A 21 -0.61 2.35 1.66
N ILE A 22 0.47 2.93 2.18
CA ILE A 22 1.23 3.99 1.52
C ILE A 22 1.84 3.49 0.20
N GLU A 23 2.40 2.28 0.17
CA GLU A 23 2.94 1.70 -1.06
C GLU A 23 1.87 1.60 -2.15
N ASP A 24 0.69 1.10 -1.79
CA ASP A 24 -0.39 0.90 -2.76
C ASP A 24 -0.98 2.25 -3.22
N ILE A 25 -1.13 3.24 -2.32
CA ILE A 25 -1.46 4.63 -2.69
C ILE A 25 -0.40 5.21 -3.64
N MET A 26 0.89 4.94 -3.41
CA MET A 26 1.95 5.38 -4.33
C MET A 26 1.73 4.83 -5.74
N ARG A 27 1.42 3.54 -5.85
CA ARG A 27 1.24 2.86 -7.14
C ARG A 27 -0.04 3.31 -7.85
N ASN A 28 -1.14 3.41 -7.10
CA ASN A 28 -2.47 3.57 -7.67
C ASN A 28 -2.91 5.03 -7.79
N ASP A 29 -2.52 5.90 -6.85
CA ASP A 29 -3.05 7.27 -6.75
C ASP A 29 -2.01 8.36 -7.00
N VAL A 30 -0.73 8.09 -6.74
CA VAL A 30 0.33 9.10 -6.91
C VAL A 30 1.05 9.00 -8.24
N LEU A 31 1.52 7.79 -8.58
CA LEU A 31 2.41 7.59 -9.73
C LEU A 31 1.67 7.01 -10.94
N HIS A 32 0.50 6.38 -10.71
CA HIS A 32 -0.27 5.65 -11.72
C HIS A 32 0.62 4.73 -12.58
N THR A 33 1.66 4.16 -11.98
CA THR A 33 2.68 3.34 -12.65
C THR A 33 2.98 2.09 -11.85
N VAL A 34 3.32 1.02 -12.56
CA VAL A 34 3.54 -0.31 -11.99
C VAL A 34 4.94 -0.43 -11.36
N ALA A 35 5.94 0.33 -11.83
CA ALA A 35 7.35 0.11 -11.48
C ALA A 35 7.91 1.19 -10.55
N LEU A 36 7.94 0.89 -9.24
CA LEU A 36 8.66 1.71 -8.26
C LEU A 36 10.20 1.62 -8.43
N ASP A 37 10.69 0.58 -9.11
CA ASP A 37 12.12 0.34 -9.35
C ASP A 37 12.78 1.40 -10.24
N TRP A 38 11.99 2.17 -11.00
CA TRP A 38 12.51 3.18 -11.93
C TRP A 38 12.66 4.56 -11.29
N LEU A 39 12.22 4.72 -10.04
CA LEU A 39 12.35 5.98 -9.33
C LEU A 39 13.76 6.12 -8.77
N SER A 40 14.33 7.31 -8.92
CA SER A 40 15.44 7.73 -8.07
C SER A 40 15.01 7.75 -6.60
N GLU A 41 15.99 7.73 -5.69
CA GLU A 41 15.70 7.80 -4.26
C GLU A 41 14.93 9.07 -3.88
N GLN A 42 15.23 10.19 -4.53
CA GLN A 42 14.54 11.46 -4.27
C GLN A 42 13.08 11.42 -4.73
N GLU A 43 12.81 10.87 -5.91
CA GLU A 43 11.44 10.69 -6.42
C GLU A 43 10.64 9.71 -5.57
N PHE A 44 11.27 8.62 -5.16
CA PHE A 44 10.67 7.66 -4.23
C PHE A 44 10.28 8.35 -2.93
N ASN A 45 11.20 9.07 -2.28
CA ASN A 45 10.94 9.76 -1.02
C ASN A 45 9.84 10.83 -1.15
N ALA A 46 9.80 11.55 -2.27
CA ALA A 46 8.75 12.52 -2.56
C ALA A 46 7.37 11.85 -2.71
N ALA A 47 7.31 10.73 -3.45
CA ALA A 47 6.09 9.97 -3.62
C ALA A 47 5.58 9.37 -2.29
N VAL A 48 6.49 8.83 -1.46
CA VAL A 48 6.17 8.34 -0.11
C VAL A 48 5.53 9.44 0.75
N ARG A 49 6.12 10.64 0.76
CA ARG A 49 5.56 11.77 1.52
C ARG A 49 4.19 12.19 1.02
N LYS A 50 3.99 12.21 -0.31
CA LYS A 50 2.69 12.54 -0.90
C LYS A 50 1.63 11.50 -0.55
N ALA A 51 1.96 10.21 -0.68
CA ALA A 51 1.06 9.12 -0.32
C ALA A 51 0.73 9.08 1.18
N SER A 52 1.72 9.34 2.06
CA SER A 52 1.49 9.46 3.50
C SER A 52 0.47 10.56 3.83
N ARG A 53 0.58 11.72 3.20
CA ARG A 53 -0.38 12.82 3.38
C ARG A 53 -1.77 12.47 2.87
N LEU A 54 -1.88 11.78 1.73
CA LEU A 54 -3.16 11.30 1.22
C LEU A 54 -3.81 10.31 2.18
N LEU A 55 -3.03 9.41 2.75
CA LEU A 55 -3.48 8.46 3.75
C LEU A 55 -3.94 9.16 5.05
N GLU A 56 -3.24 10.19 5.50
CA GLU A 56 -3.66 10.98 6.67
C GLU A 56 -4.96 11.73 6.41
N GLN A 57 -5.12 12.30 5.22
CA GLN A 57 -6.30 13.10 4.85
C GLN A 57 -7.55 12.24 4.62
N ASN A 58 -7.39 11.03 4.10
CA ASN A 58 -8.50 10.15 3.67
C ASN A 58 -8.44 8.79 4.36
N ARG A 59 -7.94 8.73 5.61
CA ARG A 59 -7.65 7.47 6.32
C ARG A 59 -8.84 6.52 6.33
N ALA A 60 -10.01 7.01 6.67
CA ALA A 60 -11.22 6.19 6.78
C ALA A 60 -11.58 5.50 5.45
N ASP A 61 -11.45 6.21 4.33
CA ASP A 61 -11.77 5.68 3.00
C ASP A 61 -10.79 4.59 2.59
N TYR A 62 -9.49 4.81 2.82
CA TYR A 62 -8.47 3.80 2.56
C TYR A 62 -8.66 2.58 3.45
N GLU A 63 -8.82 2.75 4.77
CA GLU A 63 -9.04 1.63 5.68
C GLU A 63 -10.27 0.79 5.29
N ALA A 64 -11.36 1.43 4.90
CA ALA A 64 -12.56 0.77 4.39
C ALA A 64 -12.28 -0.03 3.11
N TYR A 65 -11.57 0.58 2.15
CA TYR A 65 -11.15 -0.09 0.91
C TYR A 65 -10.32 -1.34 1.20
N TYR A 66 -9.27 -1.24 2.02
CA TYR A 66 -8.40 -2.38 2.34
C TYR A 66 -9.11 -3.44 3.20
N ALA A 67 -10.02 -3.05 4.08
CA ALA A 67 -10.85 -4.01 4.80
C ALA A 67 -11.71 -4.84 3.83
N GLY A 68 -12.33 -4.18 2.84
CA GLY A 68 -13.11 -4.83 1.78
C GLY A 68 -12.26 -5.79 0.93
N THR A 69 -11.12 -5.31 0.41
CA THR A 69 -10.21 -6.13 -0.43
C THR A 69 -9.70 -7.36 0.33
N ARG A 70 -9.32 -7.21 1.62
CA ARG A 70 -8.90 -8.35 2.46
C ARG A 70 -10.01 -9.35 2.70
N ALA A 71 -11.25 -8.89 2.91
CA ALA A 71 -12.40 -9.76 3.10
C ALA A 71 -12.68 -10.60 1.83
N ILE A 72 -12.64 -9.96 0.66
CA ILE A 72 -12.83 -10.64 -0.64
C ILE A 72 -11.74 -11.69 -0.85
N PHE A 73 -10.47 -11.34 -0.61
CA PHE A 73 -9.36 -12.28 -0.79
C PHE A 73 -9.47 -13.50 0.14
N LYS A 74 -9.87 -13.29 1.41
CA LYS A 74 -10.15 -14.39 2.34
C LYS A 74 -11.28 -15.30 1.86
N GLN A 75 -12.34 -14.73 1.30
CA GLN A 75 -13.44 -15.52 0.72
C GLN A 75 -12.96 -16.35 -0.47
N MET A 76 -12.14 -15.78 -1.36
CA MET A 76 -11.56 -16.50 -2.50
C MET A 76 -10.67 -17.65 -2.06
N GLN A 77 -9.79 -17.43 -1.07
CA GLN A 77 -8.95 -18.48 -0.51
C GLN A 77 -9.77 -19.61 0.11
N ALA A 78 -10.80 -19.27 0.90
CA ALA A 78 -11.68 -20.26 1.52
C ALA A 78 -12.47 -21.07 0.46
N ALA A 79 -12.88 -20.43 -0.63
CA ALA A 79 -13.55 -21.10 -1.74
C ALA A 79 -12.60 -22.03 -2.52
N GLN A 80 -11.34 -21.64 -2.69
CA GLN A 80 -10.32 -22.47 -3.32
C GLN A 80 -9.96 -23.69 -2.45
N ALA A 81 -9.82 -23.50 -1.14
CA ALA A 81 -9.54 -24.58 -0.20
C ALA A 81 -10.67 -25.61 -0.10
N LYS A 82 -11.93 -25.21 -0.35
CA LYS A 82 -13.08 -26.12 -0.42
C LYS A 82 -13.18 -26.91 -1.74
N ARG A 83 -12.41 -26.51 -2.76
CA ARG A 83 -12.40 -27.13 -4.09
C ARG A 83 -11.21 -28.08 -4.31
N ALA A 84 -10.24 -28.09 -3.38
CA ALA A 84 -9.11 -29.01 -3.34
C ALA A 84 -9.44 -30.20 -2.44
#